data_AF-A0AAJ7L7X4-F1
#
_entry.id   AF-A0AAJ7L7X4-F1
#
_cell.length_a   1.000
_cell.length_b   1.000
_cell.length_c   1.000
_cell.angle_alpha   90.00
_cell.angle_beta   90.00
_cell.angle_gamma   90.00
#
_symmetry.space_group_name_H-M   'P 1'
#
loop_
_entity.id
_entity.type
_entity.pdbx_description
1 polymer ?
#
loop_
_entity_poly.entity_id
_entity_poly.type
_entity_poly.pdbx_seq_one_letter_code
_entity_poly.pdbx_strand_id
1 'polypeptide(L)'
;MPAIDEEIEERKIALMKPENARSIREKSLVRNFELVDGMLLKVMKDRVNAEKQELIKTWKAFVVPRVLRKYVVVECHDRMGHFGLRETWETMRRYYRFEGMKDYLKYHLRACLNCMFNGNLSGRKEGLCNPIRPERRPFQEVFMDHMEPLPASRGKQHVIVMIDGLTEFVVLEAVKTTETRYVITHHVPRDNVSELWGSRAIGIR
;
A
#
# COMPACT_ATOMS: atom_id res chain seq x y z
N MET A 1 1.69 -21.75 27.94
CA MET A 1 0.48 -20.95 28.24
C MET A 1 -0.74 -21.55 27.54
N PRO A 2 -1.52 -22.41 28.23
CA PRO A 2 -2.72 -23.11 27.73
C PRO A 2 -4.08 -22.43 28.04
N ALA A 3 -4.10 -21.29 28.72
CA ALA A 3 -5.31 -20.74 29.37
C ALA A 3 -6.52 -20.37 28.48
N ILE A 4 -6.33 -20.09 27.18
CA ILE A 4 -7.45 -19.58 26.34
C ILE A 4 -8.36 -20.70 25.85
N ASP A 5 -7.81 -21.87 25.53
CA ASP A 5 -8.63 -23.02 25.11
C ASP A 5 -9.38 -23.61 26.32
N GLU A 6 -8.82 -23.47 27.53
CA GLU A 6 -9.49 -23.83 28.79
C GLU A 6 -10.80 -23.06 29.00
N GLU A 7 -10.83 -21.77 28.67
CA GLU A 7 -12.04 -20.94 28.76
C GLU A 7 -13.14 -21.33 27.75
N ILE A 8 -12.74 -21.91 26.62
CA ILE A 8 -13.65 -22.47 25.62
C ILE A 8 -14.24 -23.78 26.15
N GLU A 9 -13.40 -24.65 26.71
CA GLU A 9 -13.83 -25.93 27.28
C GLU A 9 -14.70 -25.74 28.53
N GLU A 10 -14.39 -24.80 29.43
CA GLU A 10 -15.24 -24.48 30.59
C GLU A 10 -16.67 -24.08 30.15
N ARG A 11 -16.78 -23.28 29.09
CA ARG A 11 -18.07 -22.90 28.50
C ARG A 11 -18.82 -24.08 27.88
N LYS A 12 -18.12 -24.95 27.16
CA LYS A 12 -18.73 -26.16 26.58
C LYS A 12 -19.27 -27.07 27.66
N ILE A 13 -18.47 -27.34 28.71
CA ILE A 13 -18.88 -28.17 29.86
C ILE A 13 -20.11 -27.59 30.55
N ALA A 14 -20.16 -26.28 30.78
CA ALA A 14 -21.32 -25.62 31.37
C ALA A 14 -22.57 -25.69 30.47
N LEU A 15 -22.40 -25.61 29.14
CA LEU A 15 -23.50 -25.70 28.18
C LEU A 15 -24.04 -27.14 28.00
N MET A 16 -23.23 -28.16 28.23
CA MET A 16 -23.67 -29.57 28.23
C MET A 16 -24.64 -29.89 29.39
N LYS A 17 -24.59 -29.12 30.49
CA LYS A 17 -25.55 -29.26 31.60
C LYS A 17 -26.92 -28.69 31.21
N PRO A 18 -28.03 -29.31 31.63
CA PRO A 18 -29.36 -28.73 31.42
C PRO A 18 -29.48 -27.41 32.19
N GLU A 19 -30.28 -26.48 31.68
CA GLU A 19 -30.31 -25.09 32.16
C GLU A 19 -30.68 -24.95 33.65
N ASN A 20 -31.57 -25.83 34.13
CA ASN A 20 -31.98 -25.89 35.53
C ASN A 20 -30.86 -26.38 36.47
N ALA A 21 -29.90 -27.16 35.98
CA ALA A 21 -28.79 -27.70 36.77
C ALA A 21 -27.55 -26.78 36.81
N ARG A 22 -27.55 -25.67 36.06
CA ARG A 22 -26.42 -24.73 36.02
C ARG A 22 -26.40 -23.84 37.27
N SER A 23 -25.22 -23.73 37.88
CA SER A 23 -24.95 -22.74 38.94
C SER A 23 -25.08 -21.30 38.43
N ILE A 24 -25.19 -20.34 39.36
CA ILE A 24 -25.25 -18.91 39.04
C ILE A 24 -24.03 -18.48 38.20
N ARG A 25 -22.84 -18.98 38.55
CA ARG A 25 -21.60 -18.72 37.81
C ARG A 25 -21.66 -19.25 36.39
N GLU A 26 -22.12 -20.48 36.20
CA GLU A 26 -22.23 -21.10 34.86
C GLU A 26 -23.24 -20.37 33.99
N LYS A 27 -24.40 -20.01 34.54
CA LYS A 27 -25.40 -19.19 33.84
C LYS A 27 -24.82 -17.85 33.37
N SER A 28 -23.95 -17.23 34.17
CA SER A 28 -23.23 -16.02 33.78
C SER A 28 -22.19 -16.28 32.69
N LEU A 29 -21.39 -17.35 32.83
CA LEU A 29 -20.28 -17.70 31.93
C LEU A 29 -20.75 -17.99 30.49
N VAL A 30 -21.90 -18.67 30.36
CA VAL A 30 -22.46 -19.07 29.06
C VAL A 30 -23.43 -18.04 28.49
N ARG A 31 -23.56 -16.87 29.13
CA ARG A 31 -24.43 -15.79 28.67
C ARG A 31 -24.04 -15.36 27.26
N ASN A 32 -24.99 -15.41 26.32
CA ASN A 32 -24.80 -15.17 24.89
C ASN A 32 -23.88 -16.19 24.19
N PHE A 33 -23.79 -17.41 24.71
CA PHE A 33 -23.13 -18.52 24.03
C PHE A 33 -24.09 -19.69 23.84
N GLU A 34 -23.86 -20.44 22.78
CA GLU A 34 -24.62 -21.64 22.45
C GLU A 34 -23.65 -22.75 22.02
N LEU A 35 -24.02 -23.98 22.30
CA LEU A 35 -23.28 -25.16 21.87
C LEU A 35 -24.08 -25.84 20.76
N VAL A 36 -23.52 -25.91 19.56
CA VAL A 36 -24.16 -26.52 18.38
C VAL A 36 -23.15 -27.49 17.78
N ASP A 37 -23.51 -28.77 17.68
CA ASP A 37 -22.65 -29.83 17.11
C ASP A 37 -21.22 -29.86 17.71
N GLY A 38 -21.11 -29.62 19.03
CA GLY A 38 -19.82 -29.54 19.74
C GLY A 38 -19.03 -28.24 19.51
N MET A 39 -19.54 -27.32 18.70
CA MET A 39 -18.96 -26.02 18.43
C MET A 39 -19.55 -24.95 19.35
N LEU A 40 -18.68 -24.17 19.99
CA LEU A 40 -19.09 -23.04 20.80
C LEU A 40 -19.33 -21.83 19.89
N LEU A 41 -20.57 -21.33 19.88
CA LEU A 41 -20.98 -20.16 19.12
C LEU A 41 -21.25 -19.00 20.07
N LYS A 42 -20.73 -17.82 19.75
CA LYS A 42 -21.06 -16.58 20.43
C LYS A 42 -22.21 -15.88 19.70
N VAL A 43 -23.29 -15.60 20.43
CA VAL A 43 -24.43 -14.84 19.93
C VAL A 43 -24.06 -13.35 19.95
N MET A 44 -24.03 -12.77 18.76
CA MET A 44 -23.77 -11.36 18.51
C MET A 44 -25.10 -10.65 18.26
N LYS A 45 -25.20 -9.39 18.71
CA LYS A 45 -26.37 -8.54 18.51
C LYS A 45 -25.89 -7.17 18.10
N ASP A 46 -26.48 -6.61 17.06
CA ASP A 46 -26.23 -5.24 16.64
C ASP A 46 -27.55 -4.50 16.47
N ARG A 47 -27.56 -3.23 16.88
CA ARG A 47 -28.72 -2.35 16.73
C ARG A 47 -28.57 -1.63 15.39
N VAL A 48 -29.40 -2.00 14.43
CA VAL A 48 -29.41 -1.32 13.13
C VAL A 48 -30.48 -0.23 13.16
N ASN A 49 -30.05 1.03 13.01
CA ASN A 49 -30.94 2.18 12.91
C ASN A 49 -31.30 2.42 11.45
N ALA A 50 -32.56 2.29 11.10
CA ALA A 50 -33.10 2.71 9.81
C ALA A 50 -34.35 3.56 10.08
N GLU A 51 -34.20 4.64 10.85
CA GLU A 51 -35.23 5.67 11.15
C GLU A 51 -36.56 5.22 11.81
N LYS A 52 -36.94 3.94 11.84
CA LYS A 52 -38.29 3.45 12.22
C LYS A 52 -38.30 2.02 12.82
N GLN A 53 -38.32 1.90 14.14
CA GLN A 53 -38.56 0.65 14.90
C GLN A 53 -37.52 -0.47 14.73
N GLU A 54 -36.54 -0.40 15.64
CA GLU A 54 -35.39 -1.25 15.94
C GLU A 54 -35.52 -2.77 15.64
N LEU A 55 -34.97 -3.21 14.51
CA LEU A 55 -34.65 -4.62 14.26
C LEU A 55 -33.28 -4.95 14.88
N ILE A 56 -33.25 -5.82 15.90
CA ILE A 56 -32.00 -6.36 16.45
C ILE A 56 -31.49 -7.42 15.49
N LYS A 57 -30.42 -7.11 14.74
CA LYS A 57 -29.76 -8.12 13.91
C LYS A 57 -28.95 -9.03 14.84
N THR A 58 -29.37 -10.28 14.95
CA THR A 58 -28.65 -11.32 15.68
C THR A 58 -27.93 -12.23 14.71
N TRP A 59 -26.71 -12.61 15.04
CA TRP A 59 -25.97 -13.65 14.31
C TRP A 59 -25.08 -14.43 15.27
N LYS A 60 -24.60 -15.58 14.81
CA LYS A 60 -23.75 -16.46 15.60
C LYS A 60 -22.35 -16.49 14.99
N ALA A 61 -21.33 -16.30 15.82
CA ALA A 61 -19.93 -16.38 15.42
C ALA A 61 -19.27 -17.56 16.13
N PHE A 62 -18.58 -18.40 15.36
CA PHE A 62 -17.82 -19.52 15.90
C PHE A 62 -16.66 -19.02 16.76
N VAL A 63 -16.58 -19.53 17.99
CA VAL A 63 -15.48 -19.23 18.91
C VAL A 63 -14.30 -20.11 18.54
N VAL A 64 -13.27 -19.51 17.95
CA VAL A 64 -12.18 -20.25 17.30
C VAL A 64 -11.13 -20.68 18.34
N PRO A 65 -10.93 -22.00 18.55
CA PRO A 65 -9.84 -22.53 19.36
C PRO A 65 -8.49 -22.11 18.78
N ARG A 66 -7.46 -22.01 19.63
CA ARG A 66 -6.14 -21.50 19.22
C ARG A 66 -5.55 -22.23 18.02
N VAL A 67 -5.72 -23.55 17.97
CA VAL A 67 -5.24 -24.43 16.89
C VAL A 67 -5.87 -24.12 15.53
N LEU A 68 -7.09 -23.58 15.48
CA LEU A 68 -7.79 -23.27 14.23
C LEU A 68 -7.61 -21.82 13.76
N ARG A 69 -7.04 -20.94 14.59
CA ARG A 69 -6.92 -19.50 14.27
C ARG A 69 -6.13 -19.25 12.99
N LYS A 70 -5.03 -19.99 12.78
CA LYS A 70 -4.22 -19.87 11.56
C LYS A 70 -5.03 -20.25 10.33
N TYR A 71 -5.74 -21.38 10.40
CA TYR A 71 -6.57 -21.87 9.30
C TYR A 71 -7.61 -20.83 8.91
N VAL A 72 -8.37 -20.32 9.89
CA VAL A 72 -9.41 -19.30 9.65
C VAL A 72 -8.84 -18.04 8.98
N VAL A 73 -7.68 -17.56 9.42
CA VAL A 73 -7.06 -16.37 8.80
C VAL A 73 -6.59 -16.67 7.39
N VAL A 74 -6.02 -17.85 7.12
CA VAL A 74 -5.61 -18.26 5.77
C VAL A 74 -6.81 -18.34 4.83
N GLU A 75 -7.95 -18.89 5.27
CA GLU A 75 -9.18 -18.90 4.48
C GLU A 75 -9.65 -17.48 4.14
N CYS A 76 -9.69 -16.59 5.14
CA CYS A 76 -10.24 -15.25 4.95
C CYS A 76 -9.30 -14.25 4.26
N HIS A 77 -7.98 -14.44 4.36
CA HIS A 77 -6.99 -13.55 3.76
C HIS A 77 -6.42 -14.14 2.47
N ASP A 78 -5.69 -15.25 2.58
CA ASP A 78 -4.90 -15.80 1.48
C ASP A 78 -5.80 -16.34 0.35
N ARG A 79 -6.88 -17.05 0.69
CA ARG A 79 -7.76 -17.67 -0.32
C ARG A 79 -8.81 -16.73 -0.90
N MET A 80 -9.19 -15.68 -0.18
CA MET A 80 -10.19 -14.72 -0.63
C MET A 80 -9.64 -13.58 -1.50
N GLY A 81 -8.31 -13.45 -1.60
CA GLY A 81 -7.67 -12.48 -2.51
C GLY A 81 -6.80 -11.42 -1.84
N HIS A 82 -6.17 -11.74 -0.69
CA HIS A 82 -5.19 -10.88 -0.03
C HIS A 82 -5.70 -9.48 0.34
N PHE A 83 -6.97 -9.38 0.73
CA PHE A 83 -7.57 -8.12 1.14
C PHE A 83 -6.83 -7.45 2.31
N GLY A 84 -6.96 -6.12 2.36
CA GLY A 84 -6.42 -5.30 3.44
C GLY A 84 -6.98 -5.67 4.83
N LEU A 85 -6.39 -5.07 5.86
CA LEU A 85 -6.74 -5.35 7.25
C LEU A 85 -8.21 -5.11 7.55
N ARG A 86 -8.78 -4.02 7.02
CA ARG A 86 -10.15 -3.61 7.31
C ARG A 86 -11.16 -4.57 6.70
N GLU A 87 -10.98 -4.87 5.42
CA GLU A 87 -11.84 -5.74 4.61
C GLU A 87 -11.81 -7.18 5.14
N THR A 88 -10.61 -7.68 5.45
CA THR A 88 -10.44 -9.02 6.04
C THR A 88 -11.08 -9.09 7.44
N TRP A 89 -10.90 -8.05 8.26
CA TRP A 89 -11.51 -7.97 9.59
C TRP A 89 -13.04 -7.93 9.54
N GLU A 90 -13.61 -7.14 8.62
CA GLU A 90 -15.06 -7.03 8.43
C GLU A 90 -15.69 -8.35 8.00
N THR A 91 -14.96 -9.16 7.24
CA THR A 91 -15.37 -10.51 6.84
C THR A 91 -15.28 -11.48 8.02
N MET A 92 -14.11 -11.54 8.68
CA MET A 92 -13.88 -12.45 9.80
C MET A 92 -14.85 -12.23 10.96
N ARG A 93 -15.11 -10.98 11.35
CA ARG A 93 -15.95 -10.66 12.52
C ARG A 93 -17.42 -11.09 12.38
N ARG A 94 -17.87 -11.38 11.15
CA ARG A 94 -19.24 -11.88 10.88
C ARG A 94 -19.38 -13.35 11.28
N TYR A 95 -18.33 -14.14 11.13
CA TYR A 95 -18.39 -15.60 11.28
C TYR A 95 -17.56 -16.14 12.45
N TYR A 96 -16.53 -15.40 12.88
CA TYR A 96 -15.53 -15.89 13.83
C TYR A 96 -15.32 -14.93 14.99
N ARG A 97 -14.98 -15.50 16.15
CA ARG A 97 -14.56 -14.73 17.31
C ARG A 97 -13.46 -15.45 18.07
N PHE A 98 -12.42 -14.71 18.44
CA PHE A 98 -11.44 -15.12 19.45
C PHE A 98 -10.76 -13.90 20.05
N GLU A 99 -10.12 -14.09 21.20
CA GLU A 99 -9.37 -13.03 21.88
C GLU A 99 -8.16 -12.57 21.06
N GLY A 100 -7.96 -11.26 20.96
CA GLY A 100 -6.85 -10.69 20.18
C GLY A 100 -6.97 -10.86 18.66
N MET A 101 -8.15 -11.19 18.13
CA MET A 101 -8.34 -11.50 16.70
C MET A 101 -7.82 -10.41 15.75
N LYS A 102 -8.01 -9.13 16.09
CA LYS A 102 -7.54 -8.01 15.26
C LYS A 102 -6.00 -7.93 15.23
N ASP A 103 -5.34 -8.18 16.35
CA ASP A 103 -3.88 -8.12 16.42
C ASP A 103 -3.23 -9.37 15.82
N TYR A 104 -3.86 -10.53 15.99
CA TYR A 104 -3.49 -11.76 15.28
C TYR A 104 -3.58 -11.56 13.76
N LEU A 105 -4.65 -10.93 13.28
CA LEU A 105 -4.81 -10.61 11.87
C LEU A 105 -3.72 -9.64 11.37
N LYS A 106 -3.45 -8.55 12.10
CA LYS A 106 -2.34 -7.63 11.76
C LYS A 106 -0.99 -8.32 11.70
N TYR A 107 -0.73 -9.28 12.59
CA TYR A 107 0.51 -10.06 12.57
C TYR A 107 0.59 -10.92 11.30
N HIS A 108 -0.48 -11.65 10.96
CA HIS A 108 -0.51 -12.48 9.75
C HIS A 108 -0.34 -11.67 8.47
N LEU A 109 -1.06 -10.54 8.32
CA LEU A 109 -0.98 -9.70 7.12
C LEU A 109 0.43 -9.11 6.92
N ARG A 110 1.11 -8.72 8.01
CA ARG A 110 2.50 -8.24 7.94
C ARG A 110 3.50 -9.33 7.52
N ALA A 111 3.19 -10.59 7.82
CA ALA A 111 4.02 -11.74 7.46
C ALA A 111 3.63 -12.38 6.12
N CYS A 112 2.60 -11.86 5.43
CA CYS A 112 2.13 -12.41 4.16
C CYS A 112 3.08 -12.02 3.03
N LEU A 113 3.75 -13.01 2.43
CA LEU A 113 4.69 -12.78 1.33
C LEU A 113 4.01 -12.15 0.11
N ASN A 114 2.82 -12.61 -0.27
CA ASN A 114 2.09 -12.05 -1.41
C ASN A 114 1.76 -10.56 -1.20
N CYS A 115 1.31 -10.18 0.00
CA CYS A 115 1.08 -8.77 0.31
C CYS A 115 2.37 -7.95 0.40
N MET A 116 3.48 -8.57 0.83
CA MET A 116 4.77 -7.89 0.92
C MET A 116 5.35 -7.59 -0.46
N PHE A 117 5.26 -8.54 -1.40
CA PHE A 117 5.79 -8.38 -2.76
C PHE A 117 4.87 -7.58 -3.67
N ASN A 118 3.56 -7.77 -3.57
CA ASN A 118 2.58 -7.15 -4.47
C ASN A 118 1.85 -5.95 -3.86
N GLY A 119 2.06 -5.68 -2.58
CA GLY A 119 1.45 -4.54 -1.91
C GLY A 119 1.99 -3.25 -2.50
N ASN A 120 1.10 -2.27 -2.69
CA ASN A 120 1.53 -0.91 -2.94
C ASN A 120 2.42 -0.48 -1.78
N LEU A 121 3.73 -0.36 -2.03
CA LEU A 121 4.61 0.38 -1.15
C LEU A 121 4.03 1.79 -1.12
N SER A 122 3.31 2.13 -0.05
CA SER A 122 3.12 3.55 0.25
C SER A 122 4.51 4.06 0.56
N GLY A 123 5.20 4.55 -0.47
CA GLY A 123 6.48 5.21 -0.33
C GLY A 123 6.34 6.35 0.67
N ARG A 124 7.48 6.92 1.07
CA ARG A 124 7.42 8.23 1.70
C ARG A 124 6.60 9.14 0.78
N LYS A 125 5.72 9.96 1.37
CA LYS A 125 5.11 11.06 0.62
C LYS A 125 6.22 11.76 -0.15
N GLU A 126 5.99 12.03 -1.43
CA GLU A 126 6.94 12.75 -2.26
C GLU A 126 7.42 13.97 -1.47
N GLY A 127 8.75 14.11 -1.37
CA GLY A 127 9.34 15.26 -0.72
C GLY A 127 9.03 16.53 -1.51
N LEU A 128 9.36 17.69 -0.95
CA LEU A 128 9.40 18.90 -1.76
C LEU A 128 10.41 18.68 -2.90
N CYS A 129 10.03 19.04 -4.13
CA CYS A 129 11.01 19.20 -5.20
C CYS A 129 12.12 20.11 -4.68
N ASN A 130 13.37 19.72 -4.88
CA ASN A 130 14.53 20.55 -4.54
C ASN A 130 14.89 21.36 -5.79
N PRO A 131 14.34 22.58 -5.98
CA PRO A 131 14.56 23.33 -7.21
C PRO A 131 16.04 23.69 -7.32
N ILE A 132 16.58 23.51 -8.53
CA ILE A 132 17.89 24.04 -8.88
C ILE A 132 17.75 25.56 -8.88
N ARG A 133 18.63 26.25 -8.14
CA ARG A 133 18.60 27.71 -8.09
C ARG A 133 19.15 28.24 -9.41
N PRO A 134 18.46 29.17 -10.09
CA PRO A 134 18.95 29.72 -11.34
C PRO A 134 20.27 30.44 -11.10
N GLU A 135 21.17 30.30 -12.06
CA GLU A 135 22.48 30.93 -12.01
C GLU A 135 22.39 32.46 -12.16
N ARG A 136 23.49 33.17 -11.89
CA ARG A 136 23.48 34.66 -11.92
C ARG A 136 23.80 35.25 -13.29
N ARG A 137 24.22 34.43 -14.25
CA ARG A 137 24.63 34.86 -15.59
C ARG A 137 24.04 33.92 -16.65
N PRO A 138 23.65 34.45 -17.83
CA PRO A 138 23.24 33.61 -18.95
C PRO A 138 24.35 32.63 -19.34
N PHE A 139 23.95 31.43 -19.74
CA PHE A 139 24.78 30.30 -20.19
C PHE A 139 25.74 29.75 -19.13
N GLN A 140 25.51 30.06 -17.85
CA GLN A 140 26.30 29.50 -16.76
C GLN A 140 25.88 28.05 -16.44
N GLU A 141 24.60 27.72 -16.64
CA GLU A 141 24.07 26.36 -16.57
C GLU A 141 23.16 26.13 -17.79
N VAL A 142 23.37 25.02 -18.50
CA VAL A 142 22.58 24.65 -19.68
C VAL A 142 22.01 23.26 -19.48
N PHE A 143 20.68 23.17 -19.52
CA PHE A 143 19.97 21.89 -19.51
C PHE A 143 19.89 21.37 -20.93
N MET A 144 20.36 20.13 -21.14
CA MET A 144 20.35 19.49 -22.46
C MET A 144 19.59 18.17 -22.40
N ASP A 145 18.71 17.95 -23.37
CA ASP A 145 18.02 16.69 -23.54
C ASP A 145 17.74 16.39 -25.02
N HIS A 146 17.45 15.13 -25.34
CA HIS A 146 17.00 14.73 -26.66
C HIS A 146 15.52 14.40 -26.64
N MET A 147 14.79 14.90 -27.63
CA MET A 147 13.45 14.38 -27.88
C MET A 147 13.54 12.96 -28.48
N GLU A 148 12.48 12.19 -28.23
CA GLU A 148 12.24 10.86 -28.80
C GLU A 148 12.45 10.83 -30.33
N PRO A 149 12.71 9.65 -30.93
CA PRO A 149 12.94 9.55 -32.36
C PRO A 149 11.74 10.09 -33.15
N LEU A 150 11.96 11.20 -33.84
CA LEU A 150 11.01 11.80 -34.76
C LEU A 150 11.09 11.11 -36.12
N PRO A 151 10.04 11.22 -36.96
CA PRO A 151 10.11 10.81 -38.35
C PRO A 151 11.36 11.42 -39.03
N ALA A 152 12.12 10.58 -39.72
CA ALA A 152 13.36 11.01 -40.34
C ALA A 152 13.11 12.12 -41.38
N SER A 153 13.82 13.23 -41.23
CA SER A 153 13.82 14.31 -42.22
C SER A 153 15.27 14.66 -42.54
N ARG A 154 15.64 14.58 -43.82
CA ARG A 154 17.00 14.86 -44.31
C ARG A 154 18.10 14.10 -43.54
N GLY A 155 17.80 12.85 -43.17
CA GLY A 155 18.73 11.98 -42.44
C GLY A 155 18.94 12.33 -40.97
N LYS A 156 18.09 13.16 -40.37
CA LYS A 156 18.07 13.51 -38.94
C LYS A 156 16.77 12.97 -38.31
N GLN A 157 16.86 12.40 -37.12
CA GLN A 157 15.75 11.71 -36.43
C GLN A 157 15.54 12.17 -34.99
N HIS A 158 16.40 13.05 -34.48
CA HIS A 158 16.31 13.54 -33.11
C HIS A 158 16.39 15.06 -33.12
N VAL A 159 15.92 15.67 -32.04
CA VAL A 159 16.13 17.09 -31.76
C VAL A 159 16.83 17.19 -30.43
N ILE A 160 18.01 17.82 -30.41
CA ILE A 160 18.64 18.23 -29.17
C ILE A 160 18.02 19.56 -28.73
N VAL A 161 17.59 19.60 -27.47
CA VAL A 161 17.03 20.77 -26.81
C VAL A 161 18.07 21.26 -25.82
N MET A 162 18.48 22.52 -25.94
CA MET A 162 19.40 23.15 -24.99
C MET A 162 18.72 24.40 -24.42
N ILE A 163 18.64 24.49 -23.10
CA ILE A 163 17.93 25.56 -22.39
C ILE A 163 18.90 26.22 -21.41
N ASP A 164 19.07 27.54 -21.54
CA ASP A 164 19.78 28.31 -20.52
C ASP A 164 18.99 28.36 -19.21
N GLY A 165 19.62 27.98 -18.10
CA GLY A 165 18.96 27.88 -16.80
C GLY A 165 18.55 29.22 -16.16
N LEU A 166 19.09 30.35 -16.63
CA LEU A 166 18.70 31.69 -16.14
C LEU A 166 17.64 32.35 -17.01
N THR A 167 17.89 32.44 -18.31
CA THR A 167 17.05 33.21 -19.26
C THR A 167 15.95 32.37 -19.89
N GLU A 168 15.97 31.05 -19.70
CA GLU A 168 15.10 30.09 -20.38
C GLU A 168 15.24 30.17 -21.92
N PHE A 169 16.35 30.71 -22.43
CA PHE A 169 16.62 30.76 -23.86
C PHE A 169 16.79 29.35 -24.42
N VAL A 170 15.98 29.00 -25.43
CA VAL A 170 15.92 27.65 -25.99
C VAL A 170 16.60 27.60 -27.36
N VAL A 171 17.48 26.62 -27.53
CA VAL A 171 18.02 26.19 -28.81
C VAL A 171 17.47 24.82 -29.15
N LEU A 172 16.95 24.69 -30.37
CA LEU A 172 16.52 23.43 -30.95
C LEU A 172 17.34 23.13 -32.19
N GLU A 173 18.00 21.97 -32.22
CA GLU A 173 18.73 21.52 -33.40
C GLU A 173 18.37 20.08 -33.76
N ALA A 174 18.07 19.85 -35.04
CA ALA A 174 17.89 18.49 -35.54
C ALA A 174 19.25 17.77 -35.63
N VAL A 175 19.35 16.56 -35.06
CA VAL A 175 20.57 15.74 -35.00
C VAL A 175 20.30 14.32 -35.51
N LYS A 176 21.37 13.65 -35.95
CA LYS A 176 21.28 12.30 -36.54
C LYS A 176 21.22 11.19 -35.50
N THR A 177 21.80 11.42 -34.32
CA THR A 177 21.99 10.42 -33.27
C THR A 177 21.98 11.12 -31.90
N THR A 178 21.64 10.39 -30.85
CA THR A 178 21.73 10.82 -29.45
C THR A 178 23.06 10.44 -28.81
N GLU A 179 24.01 9.89 -29.60
CA GLU A 179 25.33 9.49 -29.13
C GLU A 179 26.09 10.64 -28.46
N THR A 180 26.62 10.37 -27.28
CA THR A 180 27.45 11.31 -26.50
C THR A 180 28.59 11.91 -27.31
N ARG A 181 29.25 11.11 -28.17
CA ARG A 181 30.35 11.59 -29.01
C ARG A 181 29.89 12.67 -29.99
N TYR A 182 28.71 12.50 -30.59
CA TYR A 182 28.14 13.48 -31.52
C TYR A 182 27.87 14.80 -30.79
N VAL A 183 27.26 14.71 -29.60
CA VAL A 183 26.97 15.89 -28.76
C VAL A 183 28.24 16.65 -28.38
N ILE A 184 29.27 15.95 -27.87
CA ILE A 184 30.52 16.59 -27.45
C ILE A 184 31.26 17.23 -28.63
N THR A 185 31.20 16.63 -29.82
CA THR A 185 31.94 17.14 -30.99
C THR A 185 31.28 18.32 -31.66
N HIS A 186 29.95 18.41 -31.64
CA HIS A 186 29.20 19.41 -32.40
C HIS A 186 28.56 20.50 -31.52
N HIS A 187 28.29 20.21 -30.24
CA HIS A 187 27.48 21.08 -29.38
C HIS A 187 28.19 21.50 -28.08
N VAL A 188 29.34 20.89 -27.74
CA VAL A 188 30.18 21.31 -26.60
C VAL A 188 31.43 22.01 -27.14
N PRO A 189 31.64 23.32 -26.87
CA PRO A 189 32.83 24.03 -27.31
C PRO A 189 34.09 23.40 -26.70
N ARG A 190 35.12 23.15 -27.53
CA ARG A 190 36.40 22.57 -27.07
C ARG A 190 37.40 23.63 -26.59
N ASP A 191 37.33 24.84 -27.14
CA ASP A 191 38.18 25.98 -26.80
C ASP A 191 37.34 27.26 -26.90
N ASN A 192 37.41 28.13 -25.89
CA ASN A 192 36.80 29.47 -25.80
C ASN A 192 35.35 29.63 -26.32
N VAL A 193 34.42 29.82 -25.38
CA VAL A 193 32.96 30.01 -25.56
C VAL A 193 32.61 31.38 -26.15
N SER A 194 33.23 31.74 -27.28
CA SER A 194 32.98 33.03 -27.97
C SER A 194 32.49 32.88 -29.41
N GLU A 195 32.65 31.72 -30.05
CA GLU A 195 32.47 31.64 -31.51
C GLU A 195 31.20 30.95 -32.01
N LEU A 196 30.44 30.22 -31.18
CA LEU A 196 29.18 29.60 -31.61
C LEU A 196 27.92 30.42 -31.28
N TRP A 197 28.03 31.37 -30.34
CA TRP A 197 26.88 32.11 -29.81
C TRP A 197 27.20 33.61 -29.76
N GLY A 198 27.28 34.21 -30.95
CA GLY A 198 27.31 35.66 -31.21
C GLY A 198 27.85 36.57 -30.11
N SER A 199 29.14 36.90 -30.17
CA SER A 199 29.70 38.18 -29.72
C SER A 199 29.25 38.70 -28.35
N ARG A 200 29.60 38.02 -27.25
CA ARG A 200 30.10 38.65 -25.99
C ARG A 200 30.57 37.56 -25.02
N ALA A 201 31.83 37.70 -24.62
CA ALA A 201 32.63 36.80 -23.81
C ALA A 201 31.93 36.26 -22.54
N ILE A 202 31.97 34.94 -22.35
CA ILE A 202 31.85 34.31 -21.03
C ILE A 202 32.79 33.09 -21.00
N GLY A 203 33.78 33.11 -20.10
CA GLY A 203 34.63 31.95 -19.83
C GLY A 203 33.90 30.93 -18.95
N ILE A 204 34.04 29.65 -19.28
CA ILE A 204 33.59 28.51 -18.47
C ILE A 204 34.83 27.86 -17.85
N ARG A 205 34.75 27.55 -16.55
CA ARG A 205 35.72 26.72 -15.81
C ARG A 205 35.30 25.27 -15.86
#